data_AF-X1UBJ9-F1
#
_entry.id   AF-X1UBJ9-F1
#
_cell.length_a   1.000
_cell.length_b   1.000
_cell.length_c   1.000
_cell.angle_alpha   90.00
_cell.angle_beta   90.00
_cell.angle_gamma   90.00
#
_symmetry.space_group_name_H-M   'P 1'
#
loop_
_entity.id
_entity.type
_entity.pdbx_description
1 polymer ?
#
loop_
_entity_poly.entity_id
_entity_poly.type
_entity_poly.pdbx_seq_one_letter_code
_entity_poly.pdbx_strand_id
1 'polypeptide(L)'
;MWMRENQIITSIDFIKRDDILPSISASHFDLIIVDEAHKMSAYLYANKTKKTARYRVGEILSKNSEHFLMLTATPHKGDPENFRLFLDLLKPGFFATTKMIYESIQNKDNPLFIRRVKEDLKDFEGKPLFLPRHVITKAFSLGIESPKEADLYTKLSKYVVEQYNRAMSKNKKRNITFALIILQRRLASSTFALLRSLERRKKRLEDLLDLFKEGLQKNLKYSEDFIDFDEIEDMSEEERWKEEEIWETLSGAENREELKEEIQTIEYLIEDAKDIIRSEDEIKLKEL
;
A
#
# COMPACT_ATOMS: atom_id res chain seq x y z
N MET A 1 -15.76 -11.52 -27.03
CA MET A 1 -16.34 -11.70 -25.68
C MET A 1 -17.02 -10.40 -25.25
N TRP A 2 -16.28 -9.29 -25.21
CA TRP A 2 -16.77 -7.98 -24.74
C TRP A 2 -17.93 -7.38 -25.54
N MET A 3 -18.03 -7.65 -26.83
CA MET A 3 -19.12 -7.13 -27.68
C MET A 3 -20.35 -8.05 -27.76
N ARG A 4 -20.42 -9.13 -26.96
CA ARG A 4 -21.58 -10.05 -26.99
C ARG A 4 -22.77 -9.51 -26.21
N GLU A 5 -22.50 -8.89 -25.07
CA GLU A 5 -23.52 -8.37 -24.17
C GLU A 5 -23.53 -6.86 -24.22
N ASN A 6 -24.71 -6.26 -24.04
CA ASN A 6 -24.85 -4.80 -24.01
C ASN A 6 -24.28 -4.17 -22.72
N GLN A 7 -24.05 -4.99 -21.68
CA GLN A 7 -23.58 -4.56 -20.37
C GLN A 7 -22.64 -5.60 -19.78
N ILE A 8 -21.51 -5.13 -19.23
CA ILE A 8 -20.49 -5.99 -18.64
C ILE A 8 -20.00 -5.36 -17.34
N ILE A 9 -19.84 -6.20 -16.32
CA ILE A 9 -19.17 -5.86 -15.06
C ILE A 9 -17.93 -6.73 -14.96
N THR A 10 -16.78 -6.09 -14.73
CA THR A 10 -15.49 -6.76 -14.58
C THR A 10 -14.59 -5.95 -13.64
N SER A 11 -13.53 -6.56 -13.12
CA SER A 11 -12.51 -5.85 -12.34
C SER A 11 -11.37 -5.36 -13.22
N ILE A 12 -10.72 -4.27 -12.81
CA ILE A 12 -9.46 -3.80 -13.42
C ILE A 12 -8.38 -4.90 -13.34
N ASP A 13 -8.37 -5.66 -12.25
CA ASP A 13 -7.41 -6.75 -12.04
C ASP A 13 -7.60 -7.93 -12.98
N PHE A 14 -8.83 -8.17 -13.46
CA PHE A 14 -9.08 -9.14 -14.53
C PHE A 14 -8.61 -8.58 -15.89
N ILE A 15 -8.94 -7.32 -16.18
CA ILE A 15 -8.61 -6.68 -17.47
C ILE A 15 -7.10 -6.61 -17.69
N LYS A 16 -6.32 -6.27 -16.64
CA LYS A 16 -4.87 -6.04 -16.76
C LYS A 16 -4.05 -7.30 -17.09
N ARG A 17 -4.65 -8.50 -17.04
CA ARG A 17 -3.95 -9.75 -17.34
C ARG A 17 -3.53 -9.79 -18.81
N ASP A 18 -2.33 -10.30 -19.09
CA ASP A 18 -1.75 -10.29 -20.44
C ASP A 18 -2.59 -11.06 -21.48
N ASP A 19 -3.34 -12.07 -21.07
CA ASP A 19 -4.25 -12.85 -21.91
C ASP A 19 -5.58 -12.12 -22.20
N ILE A 20 -5.96 -11.16 -21.35
CA ILE A 20 -7.22 -10.42 -21.43
C ILE A 20 -7.03 -9.05 -22.07
N LEU A 21 -5.95 -8.35 -21.73
CA LEU A 21 -5.68 -6.96 -22.15
C LEU A 21 -5.82 -6.71 -23.66
N PRO A 22 -5.31 -7.58 -24.55
CA PRO A 22 -5.46 -7.39 -26.00
C PRO A 22 -6.93 -7.39 -26.45
N SER A 23 -7.77 -8.21 -25.81
CA SER A 23 -9.17 -8.35 -26.19
C SER A 23 -10.01 -7.14 -25.81
N ILE A 24 -9.74 -6.51 -24.66
CA ILE A 24 -10.40 -5.24 -24.28
C ILE A 24 -9.89 -4.08 -25.15
N SER A 25 -8.61 -4.10 -25.51
CA SER A 25 -7.99 -3.05 -26.32
C SER A 25 -8.54 -3.00 -27.74
N ALA A 26 -9.09 -4.11 -28.24
CA ALA A 26 -9.75 -4.20 -29.54
C ALA A 26 -11.27 -3.97 -29.48
N SER A 27 -11.83 -3.73 -28.29
CA SER A 27 -13.26 -3.51 -28.09
C SER A 27 -13.56 -2.02 -27.90
N HIS A 28 -14.76 -1.59 -28.27
CA HIS A 28 -15.21 -0.20 -28.12
C HIS A 28 -16.54 -0.17 -27.37
N PHE A 29 -16.72 0.82 -26.50
CA PHE A 29 -17.91 1.00 -25.67
C PHE A 29 -18.45 2.42 -25.76
N ASP A 30 -19.75 2.59 -25.75
CA ASP A 30 -20.35 3.94 -25.70
C ASP A 30 -20.07 4.60 -24.34
N LEU A 31 -20.09 3.83 -23.26
CA LEU A 31 -19.86 4.30 -21.89
C LEU A 31 -19.03 3.29 -21.09
N ILE A 32 -17.99 3.79 -20.43
CA ILE A 32 -17.26 3.06 -19.39
C ILE A 32 -17.35 3.85 -18.08
N ILE A 33 -17.73 3.16 -17.01
CA ILE A 33 -17.75 3.68 -15.65
C ILE A 33 -16.68 2.94 -14.85
N VAL A 34 -15.74 3.67 -14.26
CA VAL A 34 -14.73 3.11 -13.37
C VAL A 34 -15.02 3.56 -11.94
N ASP A 35 -15.40 2.61 -11.10
CA ASP A 35 -15.54 2.83 -9.67
C ASP A 35 -14.19 2.67 -8.94
N GLU A 36 -14.02 3.40 -7.84
CA GLU A 36 -12.74 3.57 -7.15
C GLU A 36 -11.58 3.87 -8.10
N ALA A 37 -11.83 4.78 -9.04
CA ALA A 37 -10.94 5.08 -10.14
C ALA A 37 -9.53 5.49 -9.68
N HIS A 38 -9.38 6.02 -8.45
CA HIS A 38 -8.09 6.41 -7.86
C HIS A 38 -7.05 5.28 -7.84
N LYS A 39 -7.47 4.00 -7.94
CA LYS A 39 -6.57 2.84 -8.09
C LYS A 39 -5.83 2.80 -9.44
N MET A 40 -6.27 3.57 -10.44
CA MET A 40 -5.55 3.77 -11.71
C MET A 40 -4.49 4.86 -11.53
N SER A 41 -3.46 4.56 -10.74
CA SER A 41 -2.44 5.52 -10.32
C SER A 41 -1.15 5.43 -11.15
N ALA A 42 -0.52 6.57 -11.40
CA ALA A 42 0.83 6.67 -11.95
C ALA A 42 1.65 7.66 -11.12
N TYR A 43 2.96 7.45 -11.06
CA TYR A 43 3.84 8.18 -10.17
C TYR A 43 4.99 8.80 -10.94
N LEU A 44 5.49 9.95 -10.48
CA LEU A 44 6.64 10.62 -11.05
C LEU A 44 7.88 10.36 -10.20
N TYR A 45 8.85 9.61 -10.72
CA TYR A 45 10.13 9.33 -10.06
C TYR A 45 11.29 9.91 -10.85
N ALA A 46 12.04 10.84 -10.25
CA ALA A 46 13.25 11.42 -10.87
C ALA A 46 13.04 11.83 -12.34
N ASN A 47 11.95 12.55 -12.61
CA ASN A 47 11.49 13.00 -13.94
C ASN A 47 11.05 11.89 -14.92
N LYS A 48 10.85 10.65 -14.46
CA LYS A 48 10.24 9.57 -15.25
C LYS A 48 8.89 9.18 -14.68
N THR A 49 7.87 9.12 -15.53
CA THR A 49 6.55 8.62 -15.14
C THR A 49 6.56 7.09 -15.09
N LYS A 50 6.40 6.53 -13.89
CA LYS A 50 6.14 5.10 -13.68
C LYS A 50 4.63 4.88 -13.74
N LYS A 51 4.17 4.19 -14.78
CA LYS A 51 2.76 3.82 -14.95
C LYS A 51 2.52 2.42 -14.42
N THR A 52 1.59 2.27 -13.48
CA THR A 52 1.14 0.95 -12.99
C THR A 52 0.37 0.20 -14.08
N ALA A 53 0.20 -1.12 -13.91
CA ALA A 53 -0.65 -1.91 -14.80
C ALA A 53 -2.10 -1.38 -14.83
N ARG A 54 -2.64 -0.94 -13.67
CA ARG A 54 -3.98 -0.34 -13.58
C ARG A 54 -4.07 0.98 -14.34
N TYR A 55 -3.04 1.82 -14.28
CA TYR A 55 -3.00 3.05 -15.06
C TYR A 55 -3.02 2.79 -16.56
N ARG A 56 -2.25 1.81 -17.04
CA ARG A 56 -2.24 1.41 -18.46
C ARG A 56 -3.61 0.91 -18.91
N VAL A 57 -4.34 0.18 -18.05
CA VAL A 57 -5.74 -0.17 -18.30
C VAL A 57 -6.58 1.10 -18.45
N GLY A 58 -6.46 2.06 -17.53
CA GLY A 58 -7.14 3.36 -17.64
C GLY A 58 -6.88 4.08 -18.95
N GLU A 59 -5.64 4.08 -19.45
CA GLU A 59 -5.29 4.68 -20.75
C GLU A 59 -5.98 3.99 -21.93
N ILE A 60 -6.14 2.66 -21.85
CA ILE A 60 -6.85 1.89 -22.87
C ILE A 60 -8.35 2.18 -22.79
N LEU A 61 -8.94 2.11 -21.60
CA LEU A 61 -10.37 2.33 -21.41
C LEU A 61 -10.79 3.75 -21.83
N SER A 62 -10.01 4.76 -21.45
CA SER A 62 -10.22 6.16 -21.86
C SER A 62 -10.29 6.33 -23.38
N LYS A 63 -9.42 5.62 -24.13
CA LYS A 63 -9.40 5.67 -25.60
C LYS A 63 -10.49 4.83 -26.25
N ASN A 64 -10.91 3.76 -25.59
CA ASN A 64 -11.84 2.78 -26.12
C ASN A 64 -13.30 3.08 -25.74
N SER A 65 -13.59 4.28 -25.24
CA SER A 65 -14.96 4.72 -24.97
C SER A 65 -15.28 6.09 -25.54
N GLU A 66 -16.53 6.28 -25.98
CA GLU A 66 -17.05 7.62 -26.28
C GLU A 66 -17.26 8.45 -25.00
N HIS A 67 -17.78 7.81 -23.94
CA HIS A 67 -17.95 8.40 -22.62
C HIS A 67 -17.14 7.65 -21.55
N PHE A 68 -16.30 8.36 -20.83
CA PHE A 68 -15.48 7.82 -19.74
C PHE A 68 -15.81 8.52 -18.42
N LEU A 69 -16.43 7.79 -17.49
CA LEU A 69 -16.84 8.30 -16.19
C LEU A 69 -16.01 7.66 -15.08
N MET A 70 -15.33 8.49 -14.30
CA MET A 70 -14.51 8.05 -13.17
C MET A 70 -15.18 8.45 -11.86
N LEU A 71 -15.43 7.47 -10.99
CA LEU A 71 -16.01 7.65 -9.67
C LEU A 71 -14.95 7.36 -8.61
N THR A 72 -14.76 8.29 -7.68
CA THR A 72 -13.85 8.10 -6.54
C THR A 72 -14.18 9.08 -5.42
N ALA A 73 -14.15 8.60 -4.18
CA ALA A 73 -14.25 9.45 -3.00
C ALA A 73 -12.94 10.20 -2.70
N THR A 74 -11.81 9.60 -3.06
CA THR A 74 -10.45 10.05 -2.71
C THR A 74 -9.56 10.00 -3.95
N PRO A 75 -9.55 11.03 -4.80
CA PRO A 75 -8.87 10.98 -6.10
C PRO A 75 -7.34 10.98 -6.02
N HIS A 76 -6.76 11.28 -4.86
CA HIS A 76 -5.31 11.18 -4.62
C HIS A 76 -4.99 11.08 -3.12
N LYS A 77 -3.79 10.59 -2.78
CA LYS A 77 -3.29 10.42 -1.41
C LYS A 77 -2.52 11.62 -0.85
N GLY A 78 -2.61 12.77 -1.52
CA GLY A 78 -1.85 13.97 -1.19
C GLY A 78 -0.69 14.28 -2.16
N ASP A 79 -0.37 13.41 -3.11
CA ASP A 79 0.58 13.70 -4.21
C ASP A 79 -0.14 14.46 -5.35
N PRO A 80 0.23 15.73 -5.61
CA PRO A 80 -0.37 16.52 -6.69
C PRO A 80 -0.04 15.99 -8.09
N GLU A 81 1.15 15.43 -8.33
CA GLU A 81 1.53 14.91 -9.64
C GLU A 81 0.78 13.61 -9.96
N ASN A 82 0.61 12.74 -8.96
CA ASN A 82 -0.27 11.58 -9.08
C ASN A 82 -1.71 11.99 -9.46
N PHE A 83 -2.25 13.04 -8.83
CA PHE A 83 -3.57 13.56 -9.17
C PHE A 83 -3.62 14.13 -10.60
N ARG A 84 -2.57 14.84 -11.03
CA ARG A 84 -2.48 15.36 -12.40
C ARG A 84 -2.48 14.23 -13.43
N LEU A 85 -1.66 13.21 -13.23
CA LEU A 85 -1.60 12.03 -14.10
C LEU A 85 -2.92 11.24 -14.10
N PHE A 86 -3.62 11.20 -12.97
CA PHE A 86 -4.95 10.61 -12.87
C PHE A 86 -5.97 11.36 -13.75
N LEU A 87 -5.96 12.70 -13.73
CA LEU A 87 -6.80 13.53 -14.60
C LEU A 87 -6.43 13.42 -16.09
N ASP A 88 -5.17 13.09 -16.41
CA ASP A 88 -4.76 12.80 -17.79
C ASP A 88 -5.50 11.57 -18.37
N LEU A 89 -6.05 10.69 -17.54
CA LEU A 89 -6.91 9.59 -18.01
C LEU A 89 -8.27 10.10 -18.53
N LEU A 90 -8.78 11.22 -18.04
CA LEU A 90 -10.03 11.82 -18.56
C LEU A 90 -9.78 12.61 -19.84
N LYS A 91 -8.76 13.47 -19.80
CA LYS A 91 -8.40 14.34 -20.93
C LYS A 91 -6.89 14.55 -20.97
N PRO A 92 -6.15 13.74 -21.73
CA PRO A 92 -4.70 13.78 -21.76
C PRO A 92 -4.17 15.19 -22.05
N GLY A 93 -3.28 15.69 -21.18
CA GLY A 93 -2.61 16.97 -21.36
C GLY A 93 -3.47 18.20 -21.09
N PHE A 94 -4.69 18.04 -20.54
CA PHE A 94 -5.52 19.19 -20.17
C PHE A 94 -4.85 20.07 -19.11
N PHE A 95 -4.18 19.44 -18.14
CA PHE A 95 -3.36 20.12 -17.14
C PHE A 95 -1.89 19.80 -17.35
N ALA A 96 -1.14 20.79 -17.88
CA ALA A 96 0.30 20.65 -18.10
C ALA A 96 1.11 20.65 -16.78
N THR A 97 0.60 21.31 -15.74
CA THR A 97 1.24 21.39 -14.43
C THR A 97 0.22 21.27 -13.31
N THR A 98 0.66 20.86 -12.12
CA THR A 98 -0.15 20.83 -10.90
C THR A 98 -0.68 22.21 -10.51
N LYS A 99 0.07 23.28 -10.79
CA LYS A 99 -0.36 24.66 -10.55
C LYS A 99 -1.67 25.00 -11.27
N MET A 100 -1.82 24.57 -12.52
CA MET A 100 -3.04 24.80 -13.30
C MET A 100 -4.26 24.13 -12.68
N ILE A 101 -4.08 22.96 -12.04
CA ILE A 101 -5.16 22.29 -11.32
C ILE A 101 -5.61 23.14 -10.13
N TYR A 102 -4.66 23.61 -9.32
CA TYR A 102 -4.96 24.43 -8.14
C TYR A 102 -5.64 25.74 -8.52
N GLU A 103 -5.15 26.44 -9.55
CA GLU A 103 -5.76 27.67 -10.07
C GLU A 103 -7.21 27.40 -10.52
N SER A 104 -7.44 26.31 -11.26
CA SER A 104 -8.79 25.96 -11.73
C SER A 104 -9.76 25.60 -10.59
N ILE A 105 -9.27 24.92 -9.54
CA ILE A 105 -10.07 24.64 -8.33
C ILE A 105 -10.41 25.94 -7.59
N GLN A 106 -9.43 26.84 -7.42
CA GLN A 106 -9.64 28.13 -6.74
C GLN A 106 -10.64 29.01 -7.49
N ASN A 107 -10.56 29.04 -8.82
CA ASN A 107 -11.46 29.80 -9.68
C ASN A 107 -12.83 29.14 -9.85
N LYS A 108 -13.01 27.90 -9.37
CA LYS A 108 -14.24 27.10 -9.50
C LYS A 108 -14.67 26.90 -10.96
N ASP A 109 -13.70 26.77 -11.87
CA ASP A 109 -13.93 26.65 -13.31
C ASP A 109 -13.48 25.29 -13.87
N ASN A 110 -13.19 24.32 -13.00
CA ASN A 110 -12.70 23.00 -13.42
C ASN A 110 -13.77 22.22 -14.20
N PRO A 111 -13.54 21.90 -15.49
CA PRO A 111 -14.54 21.23 -16.31
C PRO A 111 -14.45 19.71 -16.25
N LEU A 112 -13.43 19.14 -15.60
CA LEU A 112 -13.15 17.71 -15.62
C LEU A 112 -13.81 16.94 -14.45
N PHE A 113 -14.08 17.61 -13.33
CA PHE A 113 -14.66 16.92 -12.18
C PHE A 113 -15.62 17.80 -11.39
N ILE A 114 -16.54 17.13 -10.70
CA ILE A 114 -17.44 17.73 -9.72
C ILE A 114 -17.17 17.05 -8.38
N ARG A 115 -16.85 17.85 -7.36
CA ARG A 115 -16.65 17.37 -5.99
C ARG A 115 -17.65 18.06 -5.07
N ARG A 116 -18.40 17.26 -4.31
CA ARG A 116 -19.29 17.74 -3.24
C ARG A 116 -18.86 17.09 -1.94
N VAL A 117 -18.71 17.88 -0.88
CA VAL A 117 -18.44 17.34 0.47
C VAL A 117 -19.75 17.16 1.22
N LYS A 118 -19.78 16.26 2.21
CA LYS A 118 -21.03 15.94 2.94
C LYS A 118 -21.60 17.16 3.66
N GLU A 119 -20.74 18.06 4.07
CA GLU A 119 -21.06 19.32 4.75
C GLU A 119 -21.82 20.30 3.83
N ASP A 120 -21.63 20.19 2.51
CA ASP A 120 -22.33 21.00 1.50
C ASP A 120 -23.68 20.40 1.09
N LEU A 121 -23.93 19.14 1.43
CA LEU A 121 -25.15 18.43 1.06
C LEU A 121 -26.26 18.76 2.04
N LYS A 122 -27.15 19.66 1.61
CA LYS A 122 -28.31 20.14 2.35
C LYS A 122 -29.59 19.85 1.57
N ASP A 123 -30.71 19.71 2.25
CA ASP A 123 -32.03 19.66 1.61
C ASP A 123 -32.46 21.05 1.10
N PHE A 124 -33.65 21.13 0.50
CA PHE A 124 -34.21 22.37 -0.02
C PHE A 124 -34.49 23.43 1.06
N GLU A 125 -34.57 23.03 2.32
CA GLU A 125 -34.77 23.90 3.49
C GLU A 125 -33.43 24.35 4.11
N GLY A 126 -32.30 23.90 3.55
CA GLY A 126 -30.96 24.23 4.01
C GLY A 126 -30.45 23.40 5.18
N LYS A 127 -31.18 22.33 5.56
CA LYS A 127 -30.77 21.43 6.65
C LYS A 127 -29.74 20.41 6.13
N PRO A 128 -28.65 20.15 6.88
CA PRO A 128 -27.66 19.14 6.49
C PRO A 128 -28.30 17.75 6.30
N LEU A 129 -27.98 17.09 5.18
CA LEU A 129 -28.41 15.72 4.91
C LEU A 129 -27.67 14.69 5.75
N PHE A 130 -26.48 15.05 6.25
CA PHE A 130 -25.64 14.19 7.07
C PHE A 130 -25.55 14.71 8.51
N LEU A 131 -25.56 13.78 9.46
CA LEU A 131 -25.37 14.10 10.88
C LEU A 131 -23.92 14.55 11.14
N PRO A 132 -23.69 15.42 12.14
CA PRO A 132 -22.34 15.84 12.51
C PRO A 132 -21.52 14.64 13.01
N ARG A 133 -20.25 14.60 12.59
CA ARG A 133 -19.29 13.60 13.05
C ARG A 133 -18.59 14.08 14.31
N HIS A 134 -18.73 13.33 15.40
CA HIS A 134 -17.96 13.54 16.63
C HIS A 134 -16.83 12.52 16.70
N VAL A 135 -15.58 12.99 16.69
CA VAL A 135 -14.38 12.13 16.77
C VAL A 135 -13.80 12.23 18.17
N ILE A 136 -13.55 11.08 18.79
CA ILE A 136 -12.93 10.98 20.12
C ILE A 136 -11.64 10.19 19.95
N THR A 137 -10.51 10.80 20.30
CA THR A 137 -9.22 10.10 20.36
C THR A 137 -9.04 9.54 21.77
N LYS A 138 -9.00 8.22 21.89
CA LYS A 138 -8.66 7.54 23.15
C LYS A 138 -7.14 7.51 23.30
N ALA A 139 -6.64 8.17 24.35
CA ALA A 139 -5.23 8.15 24.70
C ALA A 139 -5.01 7.13 25.81
N PHE A 140 -3.93 6.36 25.70
CA PHE A 140 -3.49 5.38 26.70
C PHE A 140 -1.97 5.51 26.85
N SER A 141 -1.46 5.23 28.06
CA SER A 141 -0.06 5.34 28.43
C SER A 141 0.59 3.95 28.45
N LEU A 142 1.12 3.54 27.29
CA LEU A 142 1.70 2.21 27.10
C LEU A 142 2.69 1.81 28.20
N GLY A 143 3.61 2.71 28.58
CA GLY A 143 4.64 2.42 29.59
C GLY A 143 4.11 2.21 31.02
N ILE A 144 2.89 2.68 31.31
CA ILE A 144 2.26 2.55 32.64
C ILE A 144 1.26 1.40 32.61
N GLU A 145 0.41 1.37 31.58
CA GLU A 145 -0.76 0.49 31.50
C GLU A 145 -0.43 -0.89 30.89
N SER A 146 0.60 -0.97 30.05
CA SER A 146 1.14 -2.24 29.56
C SER A 146 2.66 -2.22 29.44
N PRO A 147 3.39 -2.34 30.58
CA PRO A 147 4.86 -2.29 30.58
C PRO A 147 5.51 -3.37 29.70
N LYS A 148 4.89 -4.55 29.59
CA LYS A 148 5.38 -5.63 28.71
C LYS A 148 5.27 -5.25 27.24
N GLU A 149 4.16 -4.65 26.83
CA GLU A 149 3.96 -4.18 25.45
C GLU A 149 4.90 -3.00 25.13
N ALA A 150 5.17 -2.13 26.11
CA ALA A 150 6.18 -1.08 25.97
C ALA A 150 7.61 -1.62 25.82
N ASP A 151 7.95 -2.70 26.54
CA ASP A 151 9.24 -3.38 26.41
C ASP A 151 9.37 -4.07 25.04
N LEU A 152 8.35 -4.81 24.60
CA LEU A 152 8.29 -5.39 23.26
C LEU A 152 8.43 -4.32 22.17
N TYR A 153 7.74 -3.18 22.32
CA TYR A 153 7.88 -2.04 21.40
C TYR A 153 9.32 -1.53 21.34
N THR A 154 9.97 -1.40 22.49
CA THR A 154 11.36 -0.93 22.59
C THR A 154 12.32 -1.92 21.94
N LYS A 155 12.18 -3.23 22.23
CA LYS A 155 12.99 -4.30 21.65
C LYS A 155 12.80 -4.40 20.13
N LEU A 156 11.56 -4.35 19.65
CA LEU A 156 11.27 -4.35 18.22
C LEU A 156 11.85 -3.12 17.53
N SER A 157 11.77 -1.95 18.17
CA SER A 157 12.35 -0.71 17.63
C SER A 157 13.87 -0.79 17.53
N LYS A 158 14.54 -1.35 18.54
CA LYS A 158 15.99 -1.60 18.48
C LYS A 158 16.36 -2.54 17.33
N TYR A 159 15.65 -3.66 17.21
CA TYR A 159 15.82 -4.61 16.11
C TYR A 159 15.66 -3.93 14.73
N VAL A 160 14.59 -3.15 14.54
CA VAL A 160 14.34 -2.42 13.29
C VAL A 160 15.46 -1.42 12.97
N VAL A 161 15.91 -0.63 13.95
CA VAL A 161 16.99 0.35 13.76
C VAL A 161 18.32 -0.32 13.42
N GLU A 162 18.66 -1.42 14.11
CA GLU A 162 19.89 -2.17 13.85
C GLU A 162 19.89 -2.76 12.43
N GLN A 163 18.80 -3.43 12.04
CA GLN A 163 18.68 -4.00 10.69
C GLN A 163 18.65 -2.92 9.61
N TYR A 164 18.00 -1.79 9.87
CA TYR A 164 18.01 -0.63 8.98
C TYR A 164 19.44 -0.09 8.75
N ASN A 165 20.20 0.12 9.82
CA ASN A 165 21.57 0.61 9.72
C ASN A 165 22.50 -0.37 8.99
N ARG A 166 22.32 -1.69 9.22
CA ARG A 166 23.03 -2.74 8.47
C ARG A 166 22.68 -2.72 6.97
N ALA A 167 21.42 -2.51 6.62
CA ALA A 167 21.00 -2.41 5.21
C ALA A 167 21.56 -1.14 4.52
N MET A 168 21.48 0.02 5.18
CA MET A 168 21.92 1.31 4.64
C MET A 168 23.42 1.40 4.41
N SER A 169 24.24 0.86 5.32
CA SER A 169 25.70 0.87 5.20
C SER A 169 26.23 0.04 4.02
N LYS A 170 25.44 -0.91 3.51
CA LYS A 170 25.88 -1.92 2.54
C LYS A 170 25.33 -1.71 1.12
N ASN A 171 24.78 -0.53 0.81
CA ASN A 171 24.07 -0.23 -0.45
C ASN A 171 22.94 -1.25 -0.79
N LYS A 172 22.50 -2.04 0.20
CA LYS A 172 21.44 -3.03 0.06
C LYS A 172 20.10 -2.36 0.36
N LYS A 173 19.46 -1.96 -0.75
CA LYS A 173 18.03 -1.73 -1.06
C LYS A 173 17.09 -1.30 0.08
N ARG A 174 16.40 -0.18 -0.18
CA ARG A 174 15.23 0.38 0.54
C ARG A 174 14.10 -0.64 0.84
N ASN A 175 14.04 -1.77 0.14
CA ASN A 175 13.03 -2.82 0.35
C ASN A 175 13.14 -3.48 1.74
N ILE A 176 14.35 -3.60 2.31
CA ILE A 176 14.54 -4.08 3.69
C ILE A 176 13.90 -3.10 4.68
N THR A 177 14.09 -1.80 4.47
CA THR A 177 13.48 -0.74 5.31
C THR A 177 11.96 -0.88 5.35
N PHE A 178 11.31 -1.17 4.21
CA PHE A 178 9.87 -1.36 4.15
C PHE A 178 9.40 -2.56 4.97
N ALA A 179 10.06 -3.72 4.84
CA ALA A 179 9.75 -4.90 5.64
C ALA A 179 9.76 -4.60 7.14
N LEU A 180 10.76 -3.85 7.59
CA LEU A 180 10.96 -3.50 9.00
C LEU A 180 9.93 -2.50 9.51
N ILE A 181 9.54 -1.51 8.70
CA ILE A 181 8.47 -0.54 9.05
C ILE A 181 7.12 -1.25 9.20
N ILE A 182 6.83 -2.26 8.37
CA ILE A 182 5.59 -3.02 8.46
C ILE A 182 5.50 -3.73 9.82
N LEU A 183 6.58 -4.28 10.36
CA LEU A 183 6.59 -4.89 11.69
C LEU A 183 6.17 -3.88 12.78
N GLN A 184 6.68 -2.64 12.73
CA GLN A 184 6.28 -1.58 13.67
C GLN A 184 4.79 -1.20 13.52
N ARG A 185 4.29 -1.06 12.29
CA ARG A 185 2.86 -0.79 12.04
C ARG A 185 1.97 -1.92 12.56
N ARG A 186 2.39 -3.18 12.42
CA ARG A 186 1.63 -4.34 12.90
C ARG A 186 1.55 -4.35 14.43
N LEU A 187 2.65 -4.03 15.12
CA LEU A 187 2.60 -3.85 16.57
C LEU A 187 1.62 -2.74 16.99
N ALA A 188 1.59 -1.61 16.27
CA ALA A 188 0.63 -0.55 16.55
C ALA A 188 -0.84 -0.97 16.35
N SER A 189 -1.08 -1.99 15.52
CA SER A 189 -2.42 -2.57 15.31
C SER A 189 -2.79 -3.63 16.33
N SER A 190 -1.98 -4.69 16.49
CA SER A 190 -2.18 -5.71 17.51
C SER A 190 -0.93 -6.55 17.73
N THR A 191 -0.71 -7.01 18.97
CA THR A 191 0.37 -7.95 19.31
C THR A 191 0.26 -9.24 18.51
N PHE A 192 -0.95 -9.74 18.27
CA PHE A 192 -1.17 -10.96 17.49
C PHE A 192 -0.74 -10.78 16.02
N ALA A 193 -1.00 -9.62 15.43
CA ALA A 193 -0.59 -9.32 14.06
C ALA A 193 0.94 -9.24 13.94
N LEU A 194 1.62 -8.68 14.95
CA LEU A 194 3.07 -8.70 15.04
C LEU A 194 3.58 -10.14 15.15
N LEU A 195 3.04 -10.95 16.06
CA LEU A 195 3.43 -12.35 16.26
C LEU A 195 3.43 -13.14 14.94
N ARG A 196 2.33 -13.06 14.18
CA ARG A 196 2.24 -13.74 12.86
C ARG A 196 3.30 -13.26 11.88
N SER A 197 3.60 -11.97 11.88
CA SER A 197 4.62 -11.39 10.99
C SER A 197 6.03 -11.86 11.38
N LEU A 198 6.32 -11.92 12.69
CA LEU A 198 7.59 -12.44 13.22
C LEU A 198 7.75 -13.94 12.94
N GLU A 199 6.70 -14.75 13.12
CA GLU A 199 6.72 -16.19 12.81
C GLU A 199 7.03 -16.46 11.33
N ARG A 200 6.37 -15.72 10.41
CA ARG A 200 6.65 -15.83 8.98
C ARG A 200 8.08 -15.42 8.65
N ARG A 201 8.54 -14.29 9.21
CA ARG A 201 9.92 -13.82 9.01
C ARG A 201 10.94 -14.82 9.53
N LYS A 202 10.77 -15.35 10.76
CA LYS A 202 11.65 -16.39 11.34
C LYS A 202 11.76 -17.58 10.39
N LYS A 203 10.63 -18.13 9.96
CA LYS A 203 10.60 -19.28 9.03
C LYS A 203 11.38 -19.00 7.75
N ARG A 204 11.20 -17.82 7.14
CA ARG A 204 11.92 -17.45 5.91
C ARG A 204 13.42 -17.30 6.14
N LEU A 205 13.86 -16.77 7.28
CA LEU A 205 15.28 -16.69 7.63
C LEU A 205 15.88 -18.07 7.91
N GLU A 206 15.12 -18.99 8.51
CA GLU A 206 15.51 -20.39 8.68
C GLU A 206 15.66 -21.12 7.33
N ASP A 207 14.68 -20.94 6.42
CA ASP A 207 14.76 -21.46 5.05
C ASP A 207 16.03 -20.94 4.33
N LEU A 208 16.34 -19.64 4.49
CA LEU A 208 17.58 -19.06 3.97
C LEU A 208 18.83 -19.67 4.60
N LEU A 209 18.82 -19.89 5.92
CA LEU A 209 19.93 -20.49 6.64
C LEU A 209 20.22 -21.91 6.16
N ASP A 210 19.19 -22.67 5.82
CA ASP A 210 19.30 -24.01 5.26
C ASP A 210 19.87 -23.99 3.84
N LEU A 211 19.45 -23.05 2.98
CA LEU A 211 20.06 -22.83 1.67
C LEU A 211 21.56 -22.49 1.76
N PHE A 212 21.96 -21.72 2.79
CA PHE A 212 23.37 -21.45 3.07
C PHE A 212 24.16 -22.72 3.43
N LYS A 213 23.54 -23.69 4.12
CA LYS A 213 24.20 -24.97 4.47
C LYS A 213 24.41 -25.84 3.23
N GLU A 214 23.51 -25.77 2.25
CA GLU A 214 23.53 -26.59 1.04
C GLU A 214 24.45 -26.04 -0.06
N GLY A 215 25.08 -24.87 0.15
CA GLY A 215 26.00 -24.26 -0.83
C GLY A 215 25.30 -23.73 -2.09
N LEU A 216 23.97 -23.67 -2.10
CA LEU A 216 23.14 -23.19 -3.20
C LEU A 216 23.05 -21.66 -3.18
N GLN A 217 24.18 -20.99 -3.39
CA GLN A 217 24.27 -19.52 -3.33
C GLN A 217 23.69 -18.81 -4.57
N LYS A 218 23.22 -19.55 -5.59
CA LYS A 218 22.86 -18.96 -6.88
C LYS A 218 21.36 -18.63 -6.97
N ASN A 219 21.09 -17.33 -6.94
CA ASN A 219 19.86 -16.67 -7.44
C ASN A 219 18.73 -16.42 -6.44
N LEU A 220 19.01 -15.86 -5.27
CA LEU A 220 18.04 -14.92 -4.70
C LEU A 220 18.17 -13.59 -5.47
N LYS A 221 17.70 -13.59 -6.72
CA LYS A 221 17.43 -12.36 -7.47
C LYS A 221 16.23 -11.71 -6.80
N TYR A 222 16.49 -10.98 -5.73
CA TYR A 222 15.51 -10.05 -5.18
C TYR A 222 15.20 -9.04 -6.29
N SER A 223 13.93 -8.94 -6.69
CA SER A 223 13.46 -7.92 -7.61
C SER A 223 14.09 -6.58 -7.19
N GLU A 224 14.83 -5.99 -8.13
CA GLU A 224 15.47 -4.68 -7.97
C GLU A 224 14.47 -3.55 -8.05
N ASP A 225 13.22 -3.87 -8.34
CA ASP A 225 12.17 -2.91 -8.53
C ASP A 225 11.82 -2.27 -7.19
N PHE A 226 12.15 -0.99 -7.10
CA PHE A 226 11.66 -0.10 -6.07
C PHE A 226 10.15 0.00 -6.22
N ILE A 227 9.43 -0.42 -5.19
CA ILE A 227 8.01 -0.16 -5.01
C ILE A 227 7.90 0.89 -3.91
N ASP A 228 7.32 2.03 -4.24
CA ASP A 228 7.07 3.09 -3.28
C ASP A 228 5.91 2.71 -2.35
N PHE A 229 5.92 3.23 -1.13
CA PHE A 229 4.87 2.99 -0.15
C PHE A 229 3.47 3.31 -0.68
N ASP A 230 3.36 4.41 -1.43
CA ASP A 230 2.09 4.83 -2.02
C ASP A 230 1.60 3.84 -3.09
N GLU A 231 2.52 3.23 -3.85
CA GLU A 231 2.22 2.20 -4.85
C GLU A 231 1.72 0.93 -4.17
N ILE A 232 2.33 0.51 -3.06
CA ILE A 232 1.92 -0.67 -2.28
C ILE A 232 0.49 -0.54 -1.76
N GLU A 233 0.17 0.63 -1.21
CA GLU A 233 -1.17 0.86 -0.70
C GLU A 233 -2.24 0.89 -1.82
N ASP A 234 -1.84 1.13 -3.08
CA ASP A 234 -2.73 1.05 -4.25
C ASP A 234 -2.77 -0.35 -4.89
N MET A 235 -1.95 -1.31 -4.43
CA MET A 235 -1.97 -2.70 -4.88
C MET A 235 -3.28 -3.39 -4.44
N SER A 236 -3.65 -4.46 -5.15
CA SER A 236 -4.69 -5.35 -4.62
C SER A 236 -4.16 -6.04 -3.37
N GLU A 237 -5.06 -6.49 -2.50
CA GLU A 237 -4.67 -7.20 -1.27
C GLU A 237 -3.79 -8.42 -1.59
N GLU A 238 -4.15 -9.20 -2.61
CA GLU A 238 -3.38 -10.36 -3.05
C GLU A 238 -1.96 -10.00 -3.53
N GLU A 239 -1.83 -8.95 -4.32
CA GLU A 239 -0.52 -8.48 -4.81
C GLU A 239 0.33 -7.94 -3.67
N ARG A 240 -0.28 -7.15 -2.79
CA ARG A 240 0.38 -6.61 -1.61
C ARG A 240 0.89 -7.73 -0.71
N TRP A 241 0.12 -8.79 -0.49
CA TRP A 241 0.57 -9.95 0.28
C TRP A 241 1.76 -10.66 -0.37
N LYS A 242 1.78 -10.81 -1.70
CA LYS A 242 2.93 -11.39 -2.42
C LYS A 242 4.19 -10.55 -2.25
N GLU A 243 4.08 -9.23 -2.36
CA GLU A 243 5.21 -8.33 -2.13
C GLU A 243 5.67 -8.33 -0.67
N GLU A 244 4.73 -8.30 0.29
CA GLU A 244 5.03 -8.43 1.72
C GLU A 244 5.77 -9.74 2.01
N GLU A 245 5.35 -10.87 1.42
CA GLU A 245 6.07 -12.16 1.55
C GLU A 245 7.50 -12.10 1.00
N ILE A 246 7.72 -11.44 -0.14
CA ILE A 246 9.07 -11.27 -0.71
C ILE A 246 9.93 -10.44 0.24
N TRP A 247 9.41 -9.36 0.81
CA TRP A 247 10.18 -8.51 1.72
C TRP A 247 10.43 -9.15 3.08
N GLU A 248 9.53 -10.00 3.56
CA GLU A 248 9.76 -10.81 4.76
C GLU A 248 11.01 -11.70 4.61
N THR A 249 11.40 -12.08 3.38
CA THR A 249 12.66 -12.81 3.11
C THR A 249 13.90 -11.93 3.07
N LEU A 250 13.76 -10.61 2.98
CA LEU A 250 14.91 -9.72 2.90
C LEU A 250 15.60 -9.64 4.27
N SER A 251 16.86 -10.06 4.30
CA SER A 251 17.76 -9.91 5.44
C SER A 251 18.99 -9.09 5.04
N GLY A 252 19.48 -8.29 6.00
CA GLY A 252 20.77 -7.62 5.91
C GLY A 252 21.97 -8.53 6.21
N ALA A 253 21.74 -9.77 6.65
CA ALA A 253 22.78 -10.72 7.02
C ALA A 253 23.59 -11.18 5.80
N GLU A 254 24.92 -11.22 5.95
CA GLU A 254 25.85 -11.63 4.89
C GLU A 254 26.45 -13.00 5.11
N ASN A 255 26.40 -13.49 6.35
CA ASN A 255 26.97 -14.75 6.73
C ASN A 255 26.02 -15.54 7.63
N ARG A 256 26.38 -16.81 7.81
CA ARG A 256 25.59 -17.77 8.59
C ARG A 256 25.46 -17.37 10.07
N GLU A 257 26.44 -16.67 10.62
CA GLU A 257 26.46 -16.28 12.03
C GLU A 257 25.50 -15.11 12.27
N GLU A 258 25.58 -14.06 11.45
CA GLU A 258 24.66 -12.91 11.47
C GLU A 258 23.20 -13.35 11.30
N LEU A 259 22.94 -14.31 10.40
CA LEU A 259 21.59 -14.82 10.16
C LEU A 259 21.05 -15.60 11.38
N LYS A 260 21.91 -16.38 12.05
CA LYS A 260 21.53 -17.07 13.30
C LYS A 260 21.24 -16.08 14.43
N GLU A 261 22.04 -15.04 14.58
CA GLU A 261 21.80 -13.98 15.57
C GLU A 261 20.48 -13.26 15.31
N GLU A 262 20.16 -12.98 14.03
CA GLU A 262 18.88 -12.39 13.65
C GLU A 262 17.70 -13.29 14.00
N ILE A 263 17.78 -14.58 13.65
CA ILE A 263 16.76 -15.58 13.98
C ILE A 263 16.54 -15.65 15.50
N GLN A 264 17.63 -15.65 16.27
CA GLN A 264 17.55 -15.70 17.74
C GLN A 264 16.89 -14.43 18.31
N THR A 265 17.19 -13.26 17.76
CA THR A 265 16.54 -12.01 18.17
C THR A 265 15.04 -12.04 17.89
N ILE A 266 14.64 -12.52 16.71
CA ILE A 266 13.23 -12.68 16.35
C ILE A 266 12.54 -13.70 17.25
N GLU A 267 13.22 -14.78 17.64
CA GLU A 267 12.68 -15.77 18.57
C GLU A 267 12.36 -15.17 19.94
N TYR A 268 13.22 -14.31 20.48
CA TYR A 268 12.91 -13.58 21.72
C TYR A 268 11.70 -12.65 21.57
N LEU A 269 11.60 -11.93 20.44
CA LEU A 269 10.44 -11.06 20.15
C LEU A 269 9.14 -11.87 20.03
N ILE A 270 9.21 -13.09 19.48
CA ILE A 270 8.07 -14.01 19.38
C ILE A 270 7.60 -14.45 20.76
N GLU A 271 8.52 -14.82 21.66
CA GLU A 271 8.16 -15.23 23.02
C GLU A 271 7.58 -14.06 23.83
N ASP A 272 8.17 -12.86 23.76
CA ASP A 272 7.61 -11.66 24.37
C ASP A 272 6.17 -11.38 23.86
N ALA A 273 5.94 -11.52 22.55
CA ALA A 273 4.61 -11.34 21.96
C ALA A 273 3.60 -12.42 22.43
N LYS A 274 4.02 -13.70 22.49
CA LYS A 274 3.17 -14.79 23.00
C LYS A 274 2.80 -14.57 24.47
N ASP A 275 3.74 -14.10 25.28
CA ASP A 275 3.51 -13.87 26.70
C ASP A 275 2.50 -12.76 26.94
N ILE A 276 2.58 -11.65 26.18
CA ILE A 276 1.57 -10.57 26.23
C ILE A 276 0.18 -11.07 25.82
N ILE A 277 0.10 -11.88 24.75
CA ILE A 277 -1.17 -12.44 24.28
C ILE A 277 -1.76 -13.39 25.32
N ARG A 278 -0.93 -14.24 25.94
CA ARG A 278 -1.36 -15.18 26.99
C ARG A 278 -1.80 -14.48 28.27
N SER A 279 -1.16 -13.37 28.63
CA SER A 279 -1.52 -12.61 29.82
C SER A 279 -2.64 -11.61 29.59
N GLU A 280 -3.14 -11.47 28.35
CA GLU A 280 -4.18 -10.51 27.97
C GLU A 280 -3.81 -9.08 28.42
N ASP A 281 -2.52 -8.74 28.35
CA ASP A 281 -1.98 -7.45 28.82
C ASP A 281 -1.99 -6.36 27.73
N GLU A 282 -2.54 -6.65 26.54
CA GLU A 282 -2.59 -5.70 25.43
C GLU A 282 -3.57 -4.56 25.74
N ILE A 283 -3.04 -3.34 25.90
CA ILE A 283 -3.86 -2.18 26.30
C ILE A 283 -4.82 -1.75 25.19
N LYS A 284 -4.39 -1.94 23.94
CA LYS A 284 -5.17 -1.59 22.75
C LYS A 284 -6.51 -2.33 22.69
N LEU A 285 -6.54 -3.61 23.09
CA LEU A 285 -7.76 -4.41 23.13
C LEU A 285 -8.67 -4.07 24.32
N LYS A 286 -8.13 -3.41 25.35
CA LYS A 286 -8.90 -2.99 26.54
C LYS A 286 -9.57 -1.63 26.33
N GLU A 287 -8.92 -0.73 25.60
CA GLU A 287 -9.33 0.68 25.46
C GLU A 287 -10.05 1.01 24.14
N LEU A 288 -9.86 0.23 23.08
CA LEU A 288 -10.44 0.43 21.74
C LEU A 288 -11.55 -0.59 21.44
#